data_AF-A0A7C3EWW8-F1
#
_entry.id   AF-A0A7C3EWW8-F1
#
_cell.length_a   1.000
_cell.length_b   1.000
_cell.length_c   1.000
_cell.angle_alpha   90.00
_cell.angle_beta   90.00
_cell.angle_gamma   90.00
#
_symmetry.space_group_name_H-M   'P 1'
#
loop_
_entity.id
_entity.type
_entity.pdbx_description
1 polymer ?
#
loop_
_entity_poly.entity_id
_entity_poly.type
_entity_poly.pdbx_seq_one_letter_code
_entity_poly.pdbx_strand_id
1 'polypeptide(L)'
;MRLNKRLSAFLAIIAFLSIFAIVRADGPVVVEINSPTNSTYTTNSIFINVTASSYSAIDKVIAQIDSSTNITLTRYLFTDFYTATPTINDGYHTIRIFANDSEGNSNSQATVSFTVDAAPPSVIINSPANTTYYYHGIKINATVTDTSPITSVIAMIDGTRNVTLTYSGGFYVNNVQTFALGTHHLRIFAFDSAGNVNSTSTVYFTVCVSLEDYPFPFINSGGALNMTIVVPSSSPHAPCGSAHTMDVMSAVSLGITLGQSSASSVYAQYVTMDDYISTYNPSTFKVSFTALTDRNLVIMGGSGVNQGAFYYNSLKKDGGYPPYSFALPVTLLNNGTDYLQVWTSNNTYKIEYNGTGAMTADYGLLQVYYDDDYGRYVLIVSGLGGGGTFAASTVISNYQSYDLYGKAAVIKYYDSNADGYLDAISIVELVT
;
A
#
# COMPACT_ATOMS: atom_id res chain seq x y z
N MET A 1 63.59 101.72 0.12
CA MET A 1 64.98 101.31 -0.24
C MET A 1 65.38 100.17 0.68
N ARG A 2 65.69 98.99 0.13
CA ARG A 2 66.34 97.82 0.78
C ARG A 2 65.60 97.09 1.92
N LEU A 3 65.46 95.78 1.70
CA LEU A 3 65.69 94.64 2.61
C LEU A 3 65.79 94.88 4.13
N ASN A 4 65.22 93.93 4.89
CA ASN A 4 65.56 93.57 6.28
C ASN A 4 64.73 94.14 7.44
N LYS A 5 63.39 94.09 7.34
CA LYS A 5 62.59 93.61 8.49
C LYS A 5 62.70 92.06 8.59
N ARG A 6 63.93 91.55 8.72
CA ARG A 6 64.26 90.13 8.87
C ARG A 6 65.24 89.99 10.03
N LEU A 7 64.76 90.10 11.28
CA LEU A 7 65.42 89.44 12.43
C LEU A 7 64.64 89.45 13.76
N SER A 8 63.35 89.81 13.81
CA SER A 8 62.60 89.81 15.09
C SER A 8 61.29 89.01 15.07
N ALA A 9 61.04 88.23 14.01
CA ALA A 9 59.79 87.47 13.85
C ALA A 9 60.00 85.96 13.69
N PHE A 10 61.18 85.44 14.02
CA PHE A 10 61.50 84.02 13.86
C PHE A 10 61.67 83.25 15.17
N LEU A 11 61.37 83.86 16.33
CA LEU A 11 61.47 83.19 17.64
C LEU A 11 60.26 83.43 18.58
N ALA A 12 59.10 83.81 18.03
CA ALA A 12 57.87 84.02 18.81
C ALA A 12 56.60 83.46 18.13
N ILE A 13 56.75 82.37 17.35
CA ILE A 13 55.63 81.55 16.88
C ILE A 13 55.96 80.08 17.21
N ILE A 14 56.23 79.82 18.49
CA ILE A 14 56.13 78.49 19.11
C ILE A 14 55.37 78.70 20.43
N ALA A 15 54.11 79.09 20.31
CA ALA A 15 53.07 78.99 21.34
C ALA A 15 51.76 79.34 20.64
N PHE A 16 50.74 78.48 20.75
CA PHE A 16 49.49 78.45 19.98
C PHE A 16 49.56 77.78 18.59
N LEU A 17 50.05 76.54 18.55
CA LEU A 17 49.28 75.52 17.82
C LEU A 17 48.37 74.85 18.86
N SER A 18 47.17 75.40 19.03
CA SER A 18 46.09 74.65 19.67
C SER A 18 45.86 73.40 18.82
N ILE A 19 46.10 72.24 19.42
CA ILE A 19 45.59 70.96 18.96
C ILE A 19 44.07 71.13 18.84
N PHE A 20 43.58 71.40 17.63
CA PHE A 20 42.27 70.90 17.25
C PHE A 20 42.52 69.43 16.94
N ALA A 21 42.38 68.59 17.96
CA ALA A 21 41.96 67.24 17.71
C ALA A 21 40.63 67.38 16.96
N ILE A 22 40.60 67.01 15.69
CA ILE A 22 39.36 66.60 15.07
C ILE A 22 38.96 65.37 15.88
N VAL A 23 38.18 65.57 16.94
CA VAL A 23 37.30 64.53 17.43
C VAL A 23 36.39 64.28 16.25
N ARG A 24 36.72 63.28 15.42
CA ARG A 24 35.72 62.72 14.53
C ARG A 24 34.64 62.26 15.50
N ALA A 25 33.50 62.94 15.51
CA ALA A 25 32.34 62.42 16.19
C ALA A 25 32.13 61.05 15.56
N ASP A 26 32.39 60.00 16.33
CA ASP A 26 32.27 58.65 15.85
C ASP A 26 30.79 58.46 15.46
N GLY A 27 30.57 58.20 14.17
CA GLY A 27 29.21 58.05 13.65
C GLY A 27 28.53 56.83 14.28
N PRO A 28 27.19 56.80 14.33
CA PRO A 28 26.48 55.68 14.96
C PRO A 28 26.79 54.37 14.24
N VAL A 29 26.85 53.27 15.00
CA VAL A 29 26.90 51.92 14.45
C VAL A 29 25.71 51.71 13.52
N VAL A 30 25.94 51.15 12.32
CA VAL A 30 24.91 50.78 11.36
C VAL A 30 24.82 49.26 11.31
N VAL A 31 23.61 48.72 11.49
CA VAL A 31 23.33 47.28 11.36
C VAL A 31 22.28 47.00 10.30
N GLU A 32 22.52 45.95 9.52
CA GLU A 32 21.58 45.41 8.54
C GLU A 32 21.46 43.90 8.75
N ILE A 33 20.23 43.39 8.78
CA ILE A 33 19.98 41.94 8.86
C ILE A 33 19.93 41.39 7.44
N ASN A 34 20.96 40.62 7.07
CA ASN A 34 21.01 39.92 5.79
C ASN A 34 20.22 38.61 5.85
N SER A 35 20.17 37.96 7.02
CA SER A 35 19.40 36.75 7.31
C SER A 35 19.12 36.66 8.82
N PRO A 36 17.94 36.20 9.27
CA PRO A 36 16.81 35.74 8.44
C PRO A 36 16.06 36.91 7.77
N THR A 37 15.33 36.60 6.70
CA THR A 37 14.35 37.48 6.08
C THR A 37 12.95 37.17 6.63
N ASN A 38 11.96 38.01 6.32
CA ASN A 38 10.57 37.76 6.70
C ASN A 38 9.96 36.65 5.82
N SER A 39 10.26 35.40 6.17
CA SER A 39 9.78 34.18 5.52
C SER A 39 9.57 33.05 6.53
N THR A 40 9.00 31.94 6.08
CA THR A 40 8.94 30.70 6.85
C THR A 40 10.17 29.83 6.55
N TYR A 41 10.77 29.28 7.59
CA TYR A 41 11.94 28.40 7.50
C TYR A 41 11.59 26.97 7.90
N THR A 42 11.94 26.00 7.05
CA THR A 42 11.68 24.55 7.25
C THR A 42 12.72 23.82 8.10
N THR A 43 13.47 24.58 8.89
CA THR A 43 14.54 24.05 9.73
C THR A 43 14.66 24.87 11.00
N ASN A 44 14.89 24.18 12.11
CA ASN A 44 15.14 24.82 13.40
C ASN A 44 16.54 25.45 13.46
N SER A 45 17.42 25.16 12.51
CA SER A 45 18.77 25.73 12.43
C SER A 45 18.76 27.04 11.63
N ILE A 46 18.57 28.16 12.32
CA ILE A 46 18.37 29.47 11.68
C ILE A 46 19.71 30.18 11.56
N PHE A 47 20.14 30.43 10.31
CA PHE A 47 21.36 31.20 10.05
C PHE A 47 21.09 32.70 10.20
N ILE A 48 21.69 33.30 11.22
CA ILE A 48 21.70 34.74 11.44
C ILE A 48 22.96 35.30 10.78
N ASN A 49 22.78 36.28 9.89
CA ASN A 49 23.85 37.04 9.27
C ASN A 49 23.50 38.53 9.32
N VAL A 50 24.36 39.30 9.95
CA VAL A 50 24.20 40.74 10.15
C VAL A 50 25.43 41.45 9.60
N THR A 51 25.22 42.49 8.80
CA THR A 51 26.28 43.46 8.49
C THR A 51 26.30 44.50 9.60
N ALA A 52 27.44 44.68 10.27
CA ALA A 52 27.62 45.74 11.26
C ALA A 52 28.86 46.57 10.92
N SER A 53 28.68 47.89 10.78
CA SER A 53 29.76 48.82 10.45
C SER A 53 29.73 50.05 11.34
N SER A 54 30.91 50.54 11.71
CA SER A 54 31.12 51.80 12.44
C SER A 54 32.43 52.43 11.96
N TYR A 55 32.64 53.69 12.32
CA TYR A 55 33.92 54.37 12.09
C TYR A 55 34.99 53.90 13.09
N SER A 56 34.59 53.39 14.26
CA SER A 56 35.41 52.61 15.19
C SER A 56 35.24 51.11 15.00
N ALA A 57 36.14 50.33 15.60
CA ALA A 57 36.03 48.88 15.60
C ALA A 57 34.76 48.43 16.33
N ILE A 58 33.99 47.52 15.72
CA ILE A 58 32.85 46.88 16.38
C ILE A 58 33.39 45.98 17.51
N ASP A 59 32.84 46.15 18.71
CA ASP A 59 33.22 45.40 19.91
C ASP A 59 32.36 44.15 20.06
N LYS A 60 31.03 44.31 20.02
CA LYS A 60 30.08 43.21 20.19
C LYS A 60 28.83 43.38 19.33
N VAL A 61 28.35 42.25 18.81
CA VAL A 61 27.05 42.16 18.15
C VAL A 61 26.23 41.07 18.82
N ILE A 62 25.02 41.41 19.24
CA ILE A 62 24.09 40.53 19.94
C ILE A 62 22.78 40.46 19.15
N ALA A 63 22.33 39.25 18.85
CA ALA A 63 20.97 38.99 18.42
C ALA A 63 20.10 38.64 19.64
N GLN A 64 19.09 39.45 19.91
CA GLN A 64 18.05 39.16 20.89
C GLN A 64 16.86 38.51 20.18
N ILE A 65 16.57 37.26 20.53
CA ILE A 65 15.43 36.48 20.05
C ILE A 65 14.29 36.62 21.07
N ASP A 66 13.09 36.97 20.58
CA ASP A 66 11.83 37.04 21.33
C ASP A 66 11.89 37.84 22.63
N SER A 67 12.70 38.90 22.63
CA SER A 67 12.93 39.78 23.79
C SER A 67 13.55 39.12 25.04
N SER A 68 13.92 37.84 24.98
CA SER A 68 14.40 37.07 26.15
C SER A 68 15.77 36.43 25.97
N THR A 69 16.10 35.98 24.76
CA THR A 69 17.29 35.14 24.52
C THR A 69 18.34 35.92 23.75
N ASN A 70 19.50 36.17 24.36
CA ASN A 70 20.60 36.90 23.74
C ASN A 70 21.68 35.95 23.22
N ILE A 71 22.05 36.09 21.96
CA ILE A 71 23.09 35.32 21.29
C ILE A 71 24.16 36.28 20.80
N THR A 72 25.41 36.05 21.22
CA THR A 72 26.53 36.83 20.73
C THR A 72 26.93 36.31 19.35
N LEU A 73 26.90 37.18 18.34
CA LEU A 73 27.30 36.86 16.98
C LEU A 73 28.83 36.95 16.86
N THR A 74 29.42 36.05 16.07
CA THR A 74 30.87 36.03 15.83
C THR A 74 31.18 36.69 14.49
N ARG A 75 32.20 37.55 14.47
CA ARG A 75 32.68 38.15 13.22
C ARG A 75 33.16 37.06 12.26
N TYR A 76 32.64 37.07 11.04
CA TYR A 76 33.05 36.12 10.00
C TYR A 76 34.34 36.59 9.33
N LEU A 77 35.45 35.96 9.70
CA LEU A 77 36.78 36.26 9.15
C LEU A 77 37.10 37.76 9.26
N PHE A 78 37.65 38.36 8.19
CA PHE A 78 37.99 39.78 8.09
C PHE A 78 36.88 40.63 7.44
N THR A 79 35.63 40.13 7.42
CA THR A 79 34.48 40.84 6.83
C THR A 79 33.75 41.70 7.88
N ASP A 80 32.73 42.44 7.45
CA ASP A 80 31.80 43.17 8.35
C ASP A 80 30.55 42.34 8.70
N PHE A 81 30.57 41.04 8.38
CA PHE A 81 29.50 40.11 8.72
C PHE A 81 29.69 39.50 10.09
N TYR A 82 28.59 39.38 10.83
CA TYR A 82 28.50 38.75 12.13
C TYR A 82 27.45 37.65 12.06
N THR A 83 27.84 36.43 12.44
CA THR A 83 27.00 35.25 12.21
C THR A 83 26.82 34.40 13.47
N ALA A 84 25.69 33.71 13.51
CA ALA A 84 25.39 32.62 14.44
C ALA A 84 24.35 31.69 13.82
N THR A 85 24.32 30.44 14.27
CA THR A 85 23.31 29.46 13.82
C THR A 85 22.62 28.84 15.03
N PRO A 86 21.75 29.58 15.73
CA PRO A 86 20.97 29.00 16.81
C PRO A 86 19.98 27.96 16.35
N THR A 87 19.62 27.08 17.29
CA THR A 87 18.41 26.27 17.21
C THR A 87 17.23 27.07 17.74
N ILE A 88 16.23 27.33 16.90
CA ILE A 88 14.98 28.03 17.22
C ILE A 88 13.84 27.04 17.00
N ASN A 89 12.93 26.90 17.96
CA ASN A 89 11.78 25.98 17.86
C ASN A 89 10.76 26.50 16.85
N ASP A 90 9.78 25.66 16.49
CA ASP A 90 8.68 26.10 15.63
C ASP A 90 7.87 27.24 16.27
N GLY A 91 7.40 28.16 15.45
CA GLY A 91 6.61 29.31 15.87
C GLY A 91 6.97 30.60 15.15
N TYR A 92 6.31 31.68 15.55
CA TYR A 92 6.62 33.03 15.10
C TYR A 92 7.69 33.65 16.00
N HIS A 93 8.74 34.18 15.39
CA HIS A 93 9.90 34.71 16.09
C HIS A 93 10.25 36.13 15.65
N THR A 94 10.88 36.86 16.55
CA THR A 94 11.44 38.19 16.30
C THR A 94 12.90 38.23 16.69
N ILE A 95 13.75 38.74 15.81
CA ILE A 95 15.16 39.01 16.10
C ILE A 95 15.37 40.51 16.11
N ARG A 96 15.94 41.01 17.21
CA ARG A 96 16.43 42.39 17.33
C ARG A 96 17.95 42.37 17.48
N ILE A 97 18.64 43.14 16.66
CA ILE A 97 20.10 43.24 16.71
C ILE A 97 20.52 44.43 17.56
N PHE A 98 21.51 44.21 18.42
CA PHE A 98 22.23 45.23 19.17
C PHE A 98 23.71 45.14 18.80
N ALA A 99 24.31 46.25 18.42
CA ALA A 99 25.75 46.34 18.17
C ALA A 99 26.33 47.56 18.89
N ASN A 100 27.52 47.39 19.48
CA ASN A 100 28.31 48.45 20.07
C ASN A 100 29.72 48.48 19.43
N ASP A 101 30.30 49.67 19.35
CA ASP A 101 31.71 49.83 19.01
C ASP A 101 32.60 49.87 20.25
N SER A 102 33.92 49.90 20.02
CA SER A 102 34.96 49.96 21.05
C SER A 102 34.93 51.23 21.90
N GLU A 103 34.18 52.26 21.47
CA GLU A 103 33.99 53.52 22.20
C GLU A 103 32.67 53.53 23.00
N GLY A 104 31.90 52.44 22.94
CA GLY A 104 30.67 52.23 23.69
C GLY A 104 29.41 52.82 23.02
N ASN A 105 29.50 53.33 21.80
CA ASN A 105 28.34 53.84 21.09
C ASN A 105 27.39 52.67 20.75
N SER A 106 26.21 52.69 21.35
CA SER A 106 25.25 51.58 21.28
C SER A 106 23.95 52.09 20.67
N ASN A 107 23.90 52.24 19.34
CA ASN A 107 22.65 52.73 18.74
C ASN A 107 22.41 52.30 17.28
N SER A 108 22.29 51.00 17.08
CA SER A 108 21.63 50.46 15.89
C SER A 108 20.67 49.36 16.29
N GLN A 109 19.44 49.44 15.78
CA GLN A 109 18.40 48.45 16.02
C GLN A 109 17.78 48.09 14.67
N ALA A 110 18.16 46.92 14.15
CA ALA A 110 17.39 46.26 13.10
C ALA A 110 16.52 45.18 13.75
N THR A 111 15.29 45.06 13.28
CA THR A 111 14.38 43.99 13.71
C THR A 111 13.83 43.27 12.49
N VAL A 112 13.79 41.94 12.55
CA VAL A 112 13.10 41.10 11.57
C VAL A 112 12.20 40.14 12.30
N SER A 113 11.07 39.83 11.68
CA SER A 113 10.16 38.78 12.13
C SER A 113 10.10 37.69 11.07
N PHE A 114 10.02 36.45 11.50
CA PHE A 114 9.99 35.27 10.64
C PHE A 114 9.26 34.13 11.36
N THR A 115 8.93 33.07 10.63
CA THR A 115 8.32 31.87 11.18
C THR A 115 9.27 30.69 11.02
N VAL A 116 9.34 29.83 12.01
CA VAL A 116 9.99 28.51 11.92
C VAL A 116 8.89 27.46 11.91
N ASP A 117 8.95 26.56 10.95
CA ASP A 117 8.09 25.40 10.84
C ASP A 117 8.87 24.27 10.18
N ALA A 118 9.55 23.47 10.99
CA ALA A 118 10.33 22.33 10.54
C ALA A 118 9.58 20.99 10.70
N ALA A 119 8.33 21.02 11.15
CA ALA A 119 7.54 19.82 11.40
C ALA A 119 6.81 19.38 10.12
N PRO A 120 7.05 18.17 9.61
CA PRO A 120 6.25 17.65 8.50
C PRO A 120 4.87 17.17 8.97
N PRO A 121 3.87 17.13 8.07
CA PRO A 121 2.55 16.59 8.38
C PRO A 121 2.57 15.20 9.00
N SER A 122 1.65 14.93 9.94
CA SER A 122 1.39 13.57 10.42
C SER A 122 0.40 12.87 9.49
N VAL A 123 0.67 11.60 9.16
CA VAL A 123 -0.11 10.83 8.18
C VAL A 123 -0.45 9.44 8.73
N ILE A 124 -1.74 9.11 8.77
CA ILE A 124 -2.27 7.77 9.08
C ILE A 124 -3.02 7.25 7.84
N ILE A 125 -2.66 6.06 7.37
CA ILE A 125 -3.39 5.38 6.29
C ILE A 125 -4.53 4.57 6.92
N ASN A 126 -5.78 4.99 6.68
CA ASN A 126 -6.97 4.33 7.20
C ASN A 126 -7.42 3.19 6.28
N SER A 127 -7.24 3.35 4.97
CA SER A 127 -7.52 2.34 3.95
C SER A 127 -6.62 2.55 2.73
N PRO A 128 -6.13 1.47 2.11
CA PRO A 128 -6.26 0.08 2.51
C PRO A 128 -5.46 -0.23 3.79
N ALA A 129 -5.97 -1.17 4.58
CA ALA A 129 -5.25 -1.76 5.71
C ALA A 129 -4.30 -2.87 5.22
N ASN A 130 -3.38 -3.31 6.08
CA ASN A 130 -2.49 -4.43 5.75
C ASN A 130 -3.23 -5.78 5.82
N THR A 131 -4.03 -6.04 4.78
CA THR A 131 -4.87 -7.23 4.65
C THR A 131 -5.10 -7.58 3.17
N THR A 132 -5.90 -8.59 2.92
CA THR A 132 -6.35 -8.97 1.58
C THR A 132 -7.69 -8.30 1.24
N TYR A 133 -7.78 -7.78 0.02
CA TYR A 133 -8.99 -7.20 -0.56
C TYR A 133 -9.40 -7.97 -1.80
N TYR A 134 -10.70 -8.00 -2.07
CA TYR A 134 -11.21 -8.46 -3.34
C TYR A 134 -10.97 -7.43 -4.44
N TYR A 135 -10.97 -7.89 -5.70
CA TYR A 135 -10.48 -7.15 -6.87
C TYR A 135 -11.16 -5.79 -7.09
N HIS A 136 -12.39 -5.61 -6.59
CA HIS A 136 -13.19 -4.40 -6.79
C HIS A 136 -13.29 -3.49 -5.56
N GLY A 137 -13.49 -2.19 -5.81
CA GLY A 137 -13.98 -1.26 -4.80
C GLY A 137 -12.94 -0.75 -3.79
N ILE A 138 -11.65 -1.00 -4.01
CA ILE A 138 -10.59 -0.57 -3.09
C ILE A 138 -10.48 0.96 -3.12
N LYS A 139 -10.61 1.58 -1.94
CA LYS A 139 -10.54 3.04 -1.77
C LYS A 139 -9.30 3.41 -0.96
N ILE A 140 -8.77 4.59 -1.26
CA ILE A 140 -7.68 5.18 -0.48
C ILE A 140 -8.27 6.21 0.47
N ASN A 141 -7.94 6.09 1.76
CA ASN A 141 -8.33 7.02 2.80
C ASN A 141 -7.16 7.23 3.74
N ALA A 142 -6.78 8.48 3.97
CA ALA A 142 -5.76 8.88 4.91
C ALA A 142 -6.24 10.02 5.81
N THR A 143 -5.85 9.98 7.08
CA THR A 143 -5.92 11.13 7.99
C THR A 143 -4.59 11.85 7.93
N VAL A 144 -4.63 13.15 7.60
CA VAL A 144 -3.45 14.01 7.55
C VAL A 144 -3.70 15.22 8.43
N THR A 145 -2.77 15.51 9.33
CA THR A 145 -2.87 16.63 10.28
C THR A 145 -1.54 17.34 10.39
N ASP A 146 -1.59 18.67 10.43
CA ASP A 146 -0.44 19.52 10.70
C ASP A 146 -0.92 20.82 11.36
N THR A 147 -0.01 21.54 12.03
CA THR A 147 -0.27 22.88 12.54
C THR A 147 -0.36 23.93 11.42
N SER A 148 0.39 23.72 10.34
CA SER A 148 0.31 24.47 9.09
C SER A 148 -0.76 23.89 8.15
N PRO A 149 -1.40 24.73 7.32
CA PRO A 149 -2.32 24.26 6.29
C PRO A 149 -1.69 23.19 5.37
N ILE A 150 -2.38 22.06 5.21
CA ILE A 150 -2.01 21.05 4.23
C ILE A 150 -2.29 21.55 2.81
N THR A 151 -1.27 21.56 1.95
CA THR A 151 -1.36 22.04 0.57
C THR A 151 -1.69 20.94 -0.43
N SER A 152 -1.17 19.73 -0.21
CA SER A 152 -1.38 18.60 -1.11
C SER A 152 -1.18 17.27 -0.40
N VAL A 153 -1.95 16.26 -0.82
CA VAL A 153 -1.76 14.87 -0.39
C VAL A 153 -1.81 13.96 -1.60
N ILE A 154 -0.76 13.14 -1.77
CA ILE A 154 -0.56 12.27 -2.93
C ILE A 154 -0.36 10.84 -2.43
N ALA A 155 -1.09 9.91 -3.02
CA ALA A 155 -0.89 8.48 -2.88
C ALA A 155 -0.02 7.96 -4.02
N MET A 156 1.13 7.37 -3.70
CA MET A 156 1.98 6.64 -4.63
C MET A 156 1.72 5.14 -4.50
N ILE A 157 1.23 4.55 -5.58
CA ILE A 157 0.90 3.14 -5.72
C ILE A 157 2.06 2.45 -6.45
N ASP A 158 2.60 1.40 -5.83
CA ASP A 158 3.65 0.54 -6.38
C ASP A 158 4.88 1.29 -6.91
N GLY A 159 5.22 2.41 -6.28
CA GLY A 159 6.38 3.24 -6.64
C GLY A 159 6.30 3.95 -7.99
N THR A 160 5.20 3.82 -8.74
CA THR A 160 5.11 4.28 -10.14
C THR A 160 3.88 5.13 -10.44
N ARG A 161 2.73 4.85 -9.81
CA ARG A 161 1.47 5.54 -10.09
C ARG A 161 1.11 6.50 -8.95
N ASN A 162 1.04 7.80 -9.26
CA ASN A 162 0.62 8.82 -8.30
C ASN A 162 -0.84 9.21 -8.51
N VAL A 163 -1.61 9.27 -7.43
CA VAL A 163 -3.00 9.78 -7.42
C VAL A 163 -3.16 10.83 -6.33
N THR A 164 -3.81 11.95 -6.65
CA THR A 164 -4.08 13.01 -5.68
C THR A 164 -5.27 12.63 -4.79
N LEU A 165 -5.17 12.87 -3.49
CA LEU A 165 -6.26 12.68 -2.54
C LEU A 165 -7.00 14.01 -2.32
N THR A 166 -8.32 13.98 -2.31
CA THR A 166 -9.17 15.15 -2.06
C THR A 166 -9.67 15.15 -0.62
N TYR A 167 -9.72 16.32 0.00
CA TYR A 167 -10.24 16.45 1.36
C TYR A 167 -11.77 16.34 1.36
N SER A 168 -12.31 15.35 2.07
CA SER A 168 -13.75 15.11 2.18
C SER A 168 -14.07 14.41 3.50
N GLY A 169 -15.08 14.90 4.22
CA GLY A 169 -15.56 14.26 5.46
C GLY A 169 -14.52 14.13 6.57
N GLY A 170 -13.52 15.00 6.63
CA GLY A 170 -12.43 14.94 7.61
C GLY A 170 -11.21 14.12 7.18
N PHE A 171 -11.22 13.54 5.98
CA PHE A 171 -10.17 12.66 5.48
C PHE A 171 -9.68 13.11 4.10
N TYR A 172 -8.47 12.68 3.73
CA TYR A 172 -7.97 12.75 2.36
C TYR A 172 -8.29 11.43 1.67
N VAL A 173 -9.12 11.50 0.64
CA VAL A 173 -9.67 10.31 -0.04
C VAL A 173 -9.38 10.32 -1.53
N ASN A 174 -9.24 9.12 -2.08
CA ASN A 174 -9.44 8.90 -3.50
C ASN A 174 -10.37 7.70 -3.65
N ASN A 175 -11.39 7.88 -4.49
CA ASN A 175 -12.43 6.89 -4.72
C ASN A 175 -11.88 5.64 -5.41
N VAL A 176 -12.78 4.73 -5.74
CA VAL A 176 -12.51 3.38 -6.27
C VAL A 176 -11.32 3.36 -7.21
N GLN A 177 -10.29 2.64 -6.78
CA GLN A 177 -9.09 2.35 -7.54
C GLN A 177 -9.16 0.90 -8.01
N THR A 178 -8.80 0.68 -9.27
CA THR A 178 -8.49 -0.65 -9.76
C THR A 178 -7.01 -0.92 -9.48
N PHE A 179 -6.75 -2.04 -8.82
CA PHE A 179 -5.43 -2.61 -8.63
C PHE A 179 -5.31 -3.88 -9.49
N ALA A 180 -4.08 -4.25 -9.84
CA ALA A 180 -3.85 -5.58 -10.38
C ALA A 180 -4.08 -6.63 -9.30
N LEU A 181 -4.03 -7.91 -9.66
CA LEU A 181 -4.00 -8.98 -8.65
C LEU A 181 -2.59 -9.10 -8.07
N GLY A 182 -2.49 -9.51 -6.81
CA GLY A 182 -1.22 -9.72 -6.11
C GLY A 182 -0.95 -8.69 -5.02
N THR A 183 0.30 -8.60 -4.61
CA THR A 183 0.73 -7.72 -3.51
C THR A 183 1.02 -6.32 -4.03
N HIS A 184 0.52 -5.32 -3.33
CA HIS A 184 0.67 -3.90 -3.60
C HIS A 184 1.25 -3.16 -2.41
N HIS A 185 1.88 -2.02 -2.67
CA HIS A 185 2.23 -1.08 -1.62
C HIS A 185 1.77 0.33 -1.95
N LEU A 186 1.27 1.02 -0.93
CA LEU A 186 0.79 2.40 -1.01
C LEU A 186 1.61 3.26 -0.06
N ARG A 187 2.22 4.32 -0.57
CA ARG A 187 2.89 5.35 0.22
C ARG A 187 2.15 6.67 0.10
N ILE A 188 1.95 7.38 1.20
CA ILE A 188 1.33 8.70 1.18
C ILE A 188 2.41 9.78 1.33
N PHE A 189 2.33 10.79 0.47
CA PHE A 189 3.05 12.04 0.57
C PHE A 189 2.09 13.14 1.00
N ALA A 190 2.42 13.86 2.07
CA ALA A 190 1.64 15.00 2.54
C ALA A 190 2.53 16.23 2.64
N PHE A 191 2.07 17.35 2.08
CA PHE A 191 2.77 18.62 2.00
C PHE A 191 1.99 19.67 2.78
N ASP A 192 2.69 20.48 3.58
CA ASP A 192 2.10 21.66 4.23
C ASP A 192 2.39 22.94 3.42
N SER A 193 2.01 24.09 3.98
CA SER A 193 2.24 25.41 3.40
C SER A 193 3.62 26.00 3.69
N ALA A 194 4.36 25.44 4.65
CA ALA A 194 5.74 25.83 4.95
C ALA A 194 6.74 25.16 3.99
N GLY A 195 6.33 24.08 3.33
CA GLY A 195 7.13 23.29 2.41
C GLY A 195 7.68 22.00 3.03
N ASN A 196 7.25 21.62 4.24
CA ASN A 196 7.63 20.32 4.80
C ASN A 196 6.82 19.20 4.14
N VAL A 197 7.42 18.00 4.14
CA VAL A 197 6.83 16.82 3.53
C VAL A 197 6.96 15.60 4.43
N ASN A 198 5.85 14.91 4.64
CA ASN A 198 5.87 13.53 5.13
C ASN A 198 5.80 12.57 3.95
N SER A 199 6.67 11.57 3.93
CA SER A 199 6.68 10.49 2.94
C SER A 199 6.98 9.12 3.55
N THR A 200 6.84 8.98 4.87
CA THR A 200 7.24 7.76 5.59
C THR A 200 6.10 6.74 5.72
N SER A 201 4.84 7.19 5.69
CA SER A 201 3.69 6.31 5.87
C SER A 201 3.47 5.42 4.64
N THR A 202 3.64 4.10 4.83
CA THR A 202 3.48 3.07 3.79
C THR A 202 2.64 1.91 4.35
N VAL A 203 1.76 1.34 3.52
CA VAL A 203 1.02 0.11 3.80
C VAL A 203 1.21 -0.88 2.65
N TYR A 204 1.25 -2.17 2.98
CA TYR A 204 1.26 -3.28 2.02
C TYR A 204 -0.08 -4.00 2.12
N PHE A 205 -0.65 -4.43 1.00
CA PHE A 205 -1.91 -5.17 0.99
C PHE A 205 -1.95 -6.09 -0.24
N THR A 206 -2.81 -7.10 -0.21
CA THR A 206 -2.95 -8.05 -1.31
C THR A 206 -4.31 -7.90 -1.96
N VAL A 207 -4.38 -7.99 -3.28
CA VAL A 207 -5.62 -8.01 -4.04
C VAL A 207 -5.80 -9.39 -4.65
N CYS A 208 -6.93 -10.03 -4.35
CA CYS A 208 -7.25 -11.35 -4.86
C CYS A 208 -8.66 -11.39 -5.48
N VAL A 209 -8.99 -12.51 -6.11
CA VAL A 209 -10.34 -12.76 -6.64
C VAL A 209 -11.17 -13.58 -5.65
N SER A 210 -12.48 -13.43 -5.78
CA SER A 210 -13.55 -14.20 -5.15
C SER A 210 -14.38 -14.90 -6.22
N LEU A 211 -15.38 -15.68 -5.80
CA LEU A 211 -16.38 -16.24 -6.71
C LEU A 211 -17.28 -15.17 -7.35
N GLU A 212 -17.42 -13.98 -6.73
CA GLU A 212 -18.17 -12.85 -7.31
C GLU A 212 -17.47 -12.31 -8.57
N ASP A 213 -16.14 -12.42 -8.61
CA ASP A 213 -15.33 -11.94 -9.73
C ASP A 213 -15.38 -12.90 -10.95
N TYR A 214 -15.94 -14.11 -10.80
CA TYR A 214 -16.04 -15.06 -11.91
C TYR A 214 -16.86 -14.46 -13.07
N PRO A 215 -16.40 -14.54 -14.34
CA PRO A 215 -15.37 -15.45 -14.85
C PRO A 215 -13.94 -14.90 -14.84
N PHE A 216 -13.68 -13.71 -14.31
CA PHE A 216 -12.31 -13.24 -14.12
C PHE A 216 -11.64 -14.06 -12.98
N PRO A 217 -10.36 -14.47 -13.11
CA PRO A 217 -9.39 -14.20 -14.17
C PRO A 217 -9.27 -15.32 -15.21
N PHE A 218 -10.21 -16.27 -15.23
CA PHE A 218 -10.27 -17.38 -16.19
C PHE A 218 -10.63 -16.90 -17.61
N ILE A 219 -11.37 -15.79 -17.67
CA ILE A 219 -11.42 -14.88 -18.82
C ILE A 219 -10.68 -13.60 -18.39
N ASN A 220 -9.68 -13.18 -19.17
CA ASN A 220 -8.92 -11.99 -18.85
C ASN A 220 -9.72 -10.70 -19.17
N SER A 221 -9.21 -9.54 -18.76
CA SER A 221 -9.86 -8.24 -19.01
C SER A 221 -9.99 -7.88 -20.50
N GLY A 222 -9.26 -8.55 -21.38
CA GLY A 222 -9.40 -8.44 -22.85
C GLY A 222 -10.44 -9.40 -23.44
N GLY A 223 -11.11 -10.19 -22.60
CA GLY A 223 -12.13 -11.17 -23.01
C GLY A 223 -11.58 -12.49 -23.55
N ALA A 224 -10.27 -12.73 -23.52
CA ALA A 224 -9.70 -14.01 -23.95
C ALA A 224 -9.68 -15.03 -22.81
N LEU A 225 -9.88 -16.31 -23.13
CA LEU A 225 -9.68 -17.41 -22.18
C LEU A 225 -8.22 -17.44 -21.73
N ASN A 226 -8.02 -17.46 -20.41
CA ASN A 226 -6.72 -17.51 -19.75
C ASN A 226 -6.69 -18.67 -18.76
N MET A 227 -7.08 -19.84 -19.21
CA MET A 227 -7.22 -21.01 -18.35
C MET A 227 -7.11 -22.32 -19.13
N THR A 228 -6.97 -23.46 -18.44
CA THR A 228 -7.21 -24.79 -19.00
C THR A 228 -8.13 -25.58 -18.07
N ILE A 229 -9.14 -26.25 -18.63
CA ILE A 229 -10.02 -27.18 -17.91
C ILE A 229 -9.28 -28.51 -17.77
N VAL A 230 -9.16 -28.99 -16.55
CA VAL A 230 -8.51 -30.27 -16.22
C VAL A 230 -9.58 -31.24 -15.80
N VAL A 231 -9.83 -32.25 -16.64
CA VAL A 231 -10.82 -33.29 -16.38
C VAL A 231 -10.15 -34.54 -15.80
N PRO A 232 -10.87 -35.35 -15.00
CA PRO A 232 -10.31 -36.58 -14.44
C PRO A 232 -10.21 -37.67 -15.52
N SER A 233 -9.19 -38.53 -15.40
CA SER A 233 -9.02 -39.70 -16.28
C SER A 233 -10.11 -40.76 -16.10
N SER A 234 -10.49 -41.42 -17.19
CA SER A 234 -11.48 -42.50 -17.15
C SER A 234 -10.95 -43.79 -16.51
N SER A 235 -9.63 -43.94 -16.43
CA SER A 235 -8.97 -45.08 -15.80
C SER A 235 -8.45 -44.70 -14.42
N PRO A 236 -8.48 -45.62 -13.43
CA PRO A 236 -7.86 -45.36 -12.13
C PRO A 236 -6.36 -45.12 -12.29
N HIS A 237 -5.83 -44.14 -11.60
CA HIS A 237 -4.42 -43.77 -11.69
C HIS A 237 -3.99 -43.02 -10.44
N ALA A 238 -2.74 -43.21 -10.02
CA ALA A 238 -2.16 -42.49 -8.88
C ALA A 238 -3.04 -42.64 -7.60
N PRO A 239 -3.39 -41.60 -6.80
CA PRO A 239 -4.31 -41.79 -5.66
C PRO A 239 -5.79 -41.76 -6.07
N CYS A 240 -6.11 -41.66 -7.37
CA CYS A 240 -7.45 -41.39 -7.88
C CYS A 240 -8.08 -42.64 -8.52
N GLY A 241 -9.38 -42.79 -8.33
CA GLY A 241 -10.22 -43.73 -9.05
C GLY A 241 -10.58 -43.24 -10.46
N SER A 242 -11.45 -44.00 -11.13
CA SER A 242 -11.99 -43.61 -12.44
C SER A 242 -12.96 -42.43 -12.35
N ALA A 243 -12.88 -41.52 -13.31
CA ALA A 243 -13.90 -40.50 -13.54
C ALA A 243 -15.29 -41.09 -13.79
N HIS A 244 -16.32 -40.39 -13.32
CA HIS A 244 -17.69 -40.62 -13.75
C HIS A 244 -18.04 -39.77 -14.98
N THR A 245 -19.02 -40.22 -15.75
CA THR A 245 -19.50 -39.45 -16.92
C THR A 245 -19.94 -38.04 -16.55
N MET A 246 -20.50 -37.85 -15.35
CA MET A 246 -20.92 -36.53 -14.87
C MET A 246 -19.75 -35.56 -14.63
N ASP A 247 -18.56 -36.05 -14.25
CA ASP A 247 -17.38 -35.19 -14.07
C ASP A 247 -16.95 -34.58 -15.41
N VAL A 248 -16.98 -35.39 -16.48
CA VAL A 248 -16.64 -34.96 -17.84
C VAL A 248 -17.77 -34.10 -18.46
N MET A 249 -19.03 -34.46 -18.25
CA MET A 249 -20.17 -33.66 -18.74
C MET A 249 -20.20 -32.26 -18.10
N SER A 250 -19.83 -32.16 -16.83
CA SER A 250 -19.66 -30.88 -16.14
C SER A 250 -18.62 -29.99 -16.84
N ALA A 251 -17.49 -30.58 -17.26
CA ALA A 251 -16.45 -29.86 -17.98
C ALA A 251 -16.93 -29.34 -19.34
N VAL A 252 -17.73 -30.14 -20.05
CA VAL A 252 -18.34 -29.75 -21.33
C VAL A 252 -19.29 -28.56 -21.14
N SER A 253 -20.18 -28.63 -20.14
CA SER A 253 -21.12 -27.54 -19.83
C SER A 253 -20.36 -26.24 -19.52
N LEU A 254 -19.36 -26.30 -18.64
CA LEU A 254 -18.59 -25.14 -18.25
C LEU A 254 -17.76 -24.57 -19.40
N GLY A 255 -17.18 -25.43 -20.24
CA GLY A 255 -16.46 -25.03 -21.45
C GLY A 255 -17.35 -24.27 -22.44
N ILE A 256 -18.62 -24.65 -22.59
CA ILE A 256 -19.59 -23.92 -23.41
C ILE A 256 -19.84 -22.53 -22.83
N THR A 257 -20.14 -22.42 -21.53
CA THR A 257 -20.39 -21.13 -20.87
C THR A 257 -19.18 -20.20 -20.99
N LEU A 258 -17.98 -20.69 -20.68
CA LEU A 258 -16.75 -19.91 -20.78
C LEU A 258 -16.45 -19.50 -22.22
N GLY A 259 -16.65 -20.40 -23.18
CA GLY A 259 -16.49 -20.09 -24.60
C GLY A 259 -17.46 -19.01 -25.10
N GLN A 260 -18.73 -19.10 -24.71
CA GLN A 260 -19.76 -18.08 -25.02
C GLN A 260 -19.48 -16.73 -24.36
N SER A 261 -18.89 -16.75 -23.17
CA SER A 261 -18.53 -15.54 -22.43
C SER A 261 -17.23 -14.90 -22.92
N SER A 262 -16.44 -15.61 -23.73
CA SER A 262 -15.16 -15.11 -24.26
C SER A 262 -15.35 -14.29 -25.54
N ALA A 263 -14.55 -13.23 -25.69
CA ALA A 263 -14.54 -12.34 -26.85
C ALA A 263 -13.51 -12.77 -27.93
N SER A 264 -12.76 -13.85 -27.72
CA SER A 264 -11.70 -14.33 -28.61
C SER A 264 -11.96 -15.74 -29.11
N SER A 265 -11.40 -16.09 -30.27
CA SER A 265 -11.48 -17.44 -30.82
C SER A 265 -10.89 -18.49 -29.87
N VAL A 266 -11.65 -19.54 -29.59
CA VAL A 266 -11.29 -20.65 -28.69
C VAL A 266 -10.56 -21.74 -29.50
N TYR A 267 -9.34 -22.13 -29.12
CA TYR A 267 -8.55 -23.22 -29.74
C TYR A 267 -8.49 -24.45 -28.82
N ALA A 268 -8.18 -25.65 -29.34
CA ALA A 268 -8.22 -26.93 -28.62
C ALA A 268 -7.28 -27.07 -27.39
N GLN A 269 -6.49 -26.05 -27.03
CA GLN A 269 -5.51 -26.08 -25.93
C GLN A 269 -6.13 -25.80 -24.54
N TYR A 270 -7.46 -25.80 -24.43
CA TYR A 270 -8.19 -25.39 -23.22
C TYR A 270 -8.80 -26.53 -22.41
N VAL A 271 -8.60 -27.79 -22.82
CA VAL A 271 -9.03 -28.96 -22.03
C VAL A 271 -7.93 -30.03 -22.07
N THR A 272 -7.63 -30.63 -20.92
CA THR A 272 -6.68 -31.74 -20.79
C THR A 272 -7.14 -32.70 -19.69
N MET A 273 -6.58 -33.90 -19.67
CA MET A 273 -6.71 -34.83 -18.54
C MET A 273 -5.68 -34.50 -17.44
N ASP A 274 -6.01 -34.84 -16.21
CA ASP A 274 -5.19 -34.60 -15.02
C ASP A 274 -3.90 -35.43 -14.99
N ASP A 275 -3.96 -36.68 -15.43
CA ASP A 275 -2.82 -37.60 -15.56
C ASP A 275 -1.81 -37.17 -16.65
N TYR A 276 -2.19 -36.25 -17.55
CA TYR A 276 -1.29 -35.72 -18.59
C TYR A 276 -0.45 -34.55 -18.11
N ILE A 277 -0.88 -33.88 -17.04
CA ILE A 277 -0.23 -32.66 -16.53
C ILE A 277 0.33 -32.84 -15.12
N SER A 278 0.18 -34.02 -14.54
CA SER A 278 0.64 -34.30 -13.19
C SER A 278 1.24 -35.70 -13.07
N THR A 279 2.06 -35.87 -12.05
CA THR A 279 2.65 -37.15 -11.67
C THR A 279 2.46 -37.37 -10.18
N TYR A 280 2.54 -38.63 -9.75
CA TYR A 280 2.40 -39.01 -8.35
C TYR A 280 3.60 -39.81 -7.89
N ASN A 281 4.17 -39.40 -6.76
CA ASN A 281 5.24 -40.13 -6.11
C ASN A 281 4.66 -41.02 -5.00
N PRO A 282 4.64 -42.36 -5.18
CA PRO A 282 4.05 -43.27 -4.21
C PRO A 282 4.86 -43.41 -2.90
N SER A 283 6.11 -42.95 -2.88
CA SER A 283 6.94 -42.98 -1.66
C SER A 283 6.65 -41.79 -0.75
N THR A 284 6.28 -40.64 -1.31
CA THR A 284 5.99 -39.42 -0.56
C THR A 284 4.51 -39.09 -0.51
N PHE A 285 3.66 -39.83 -1.24
CA PHE A 285 2.24 -39.59 -1.40
C PHE A 285 1.92 -38.18 -1.92
N LYS A 286 2.81 -37.64 -2.77
CA LYS A 286 2.68 -36.28 -3.31
C LYS A 286 2.38 -36.30 -4.80
N VAL A 287 1.45 -35.44 -5.20
CA VAL A 287 1.22 -35.07 -6.59
C VAL A 287 2.09 -33.86 -6.94
N SER A 288 2.60 -33.80 -8.16
CA SER A 288 3.34 -32.65 -8.71
C SER A 288 2.89 -32.38 -10.13
N PHE A 289 2.65 -31.10 -10.47
CA PHE A 289 2.37 -30.71 -11.85
C PHE A 289 3.64 -30.74 -12.70
N THR A 290 3.53 -31.31 -13.90
CA THR A 290 4.61 -31.42 -14.89
C THR A 290 4.41 -30.51 -16.11
N ALA A 291 3.23 -29.87 -16.24
CA ALA A 291 2.88 -28.96 -17.32
C ALA A 291 1.87 -27.89 -16.86
N LEU A 292 1.52 -26.96 -17.77
CA LEU A 292 0.53 -25.89 -17.58
C LEU A 292 0.82 -24.97 -16.38
N THR A 293 2.09 -24.64 -16.17
CA THR A 293 2.56 -23.77 -15.08
C THR A 293 2.49 -22.28 -15.44
N ASP A 294 1.88 -21.93 -16.58
CA ASP A 294 1.86 -20.61 -17.20
C ASP A 294 0.45 -20.00 -17.31
N ARG A 295 -0.57 -20.67 -16.78
CA ARG A 295 -1.99 -20.29 -16.93
C ARG A 295 -2.84 -20.74 -15.74
N ASN A 296 -4.03 -20.15 -15.62
CA ASN A 296 -5.01 -20.56 -14.61
C ASN A 296 -5.59 -21.94 -14.92
N LEU A 297 -6.11 -22.64 -13.90
CA LEU A 297 -6.74 -23.95 -14.09
C LEU A 297 -8.19 -23.93 -13.61
N VAL A 298 -9.04 -24.67 -14.31
CA VAL A 298 -10.35 -25.08 -13.77
C VAL A 298 -10.32 -26.59 -13.62
N ILE A 299 -10.38 -27.07 -12.38
CA ILE A 299 -10.23 -28.47 -12.04
C ILE A 299 -11.61 -29.06 -11.82
N MET A 300 -11.93 -30.09 -12.59
CA MET A 300 -13.23 -30.75 -12.56
C MET A 300 -13.13 -32.08 -11.81
N GLY A 301 -14.11 -32.35 -10.95
CA GLY A 301 -14.18 -33.58 -10.17
C GLY A 301 -13.46 -33.47 -8.82
N GLY A 302 -13.90 -34.30 -7.86
CA GLY A 302 -13.33 -34.34 -6.51
C GLY A 302 -11.94 -34.97 -6.44
N SER A 303 -11.29 -34.85 -5.27
CA SER A 303 -9.95 -35.41 -5.02
C SER A 303 -9.86 -36.93 -5.15
N GLY A 304 -11.01 -37.63 -5.16
CA GLY A 304 -11.07 -39.06 -5.42
C GLY A 304 -10.89 -39.44 -6.89
N VAL A 305 -11.08 -38.52 -7.84
CA VAL A 305 -11.01 -38.81 -9.29
C VAL A 305 -10.03 -37.91 -10.04
N ASN A 306 -9.67 -36.74 -9.49
CA ASN A 306 -8.78 -35.78 -10.13
C ASN A 306 -7.52 -35.51 -9.29
N GLN A 307 -6.32 -35.77 -9.84
CA GLN A 307 -5.03 -35.55 -9.17
C GLN A 307 -4.78 -34.08 -8.81
N GLY A 308 -5.24 -33.14 -9.65
CA GLY A 308 -5.17 -31.72 -9.35
C GLY A 308 -6.03 -31.37 -8.14
N ALA A 309 -7.27 -31.87 -8.07
CA ALA A 309 -8.13 -31.69 -6.91
C ALA A 309 -7.51 -32.32 -5.66
N PHE A 310 -6.90 -33.51 -5.79
CA PHE A 310 -6.17 -34.17 -4.71
C PHE A 310 -5.00 -33.32 -4.20
N TYR A 311 -4.21 -32.73 -5.11
CA TYR A 311 -3.09 -31.86 -4.78
C TYR A 311 -3.56 -30.67 -3.93
N TYR A 312 -4.52 -29.88 -4.42
CA TYR A 312 -4.98 -28.69 -3.70
C TYR A 312 -5.68 -29.04 -2.39
N ASN A 313 -6.49 -30.12 -2.37
CA ASN A 313 -7.13 -30.62 -1.16
C ASN A 313 -6.12 -31.08 -0.08
N SER A 314 -4.88 -31.39 -0.47
CA SER A 314 -3.81 -31.82 0.43
C SER A 314 -2.92 -30.68 0.92
N LEU A 315 -3.03 -29.48 0.35
CA LEU A 315 -2.19 -28.34 0.70
C LEU A 315 -2.42 -27.90 2.15
N LYS A 316 -1.31 -27.63 2.84
CA LYS A 316 -1.28 -27.17 4.23
C LYS A 316 -0.71 -25.76 4.29
N LYS A 317 -1.29 -24.93 5.13
CA LYS A 317 -0.75 -23.64 5.54
C LYS A 317 0.11 -23.82 6.80
N ASP A 318 1.22 -23.10 6.89
CA ASP A 318 2.06 -22.91 8.09
C ASP A 318 2.47 -24.21 8.84
N GLY A 319 2.85 -25.28 8.13
CA GLY A 319 3.47 -26.47 8.74
C GLY A 319 2.60 -27.27 9.73
N GLY A 320 1.28 -27.02 9.80
CA GLY A 320 0.40 -27.58 10.83
C GLY A 320 -0.19 -28.96 10.53
N TYR A 321 -0.06 -29.86 11.51
CA TYR A 321 -0.90 -31.05 11.70
C TYR A 321 -2.26 -30.60 12.27
N PRO A 322 -3.39 -31.29 11.98
CA PRO A 322 -4.72 -30.90 12.45
C PRO A 322 -4.79 -30.55 13.94
N PRO A 323 -5.60 -29.54 14.36
CA PRO A 323 -6.73 -28.95 13.63
C PRO A 323 -6.45 -27.68 12.82
N TYR A 324 -5.19 -27.28 12.60
CA TYR A 324 -4.83 -26.12 11.75
C TYR A 324 -3.76 -26.59 10.74
N SER A 325 -3.79 -26.31 9.44
CA SER A 325 -4.60 -25.42 8.61
C SER A 325 -4.46 -25.92 7.17
N PHE A 326 -5.54 -26.35 6.52
CA PHE A 326 -5.49 -26.58 5.08
C PHE A 326 -5.40 -25.22 4.36
N ALA A 327 -4.82 -25.21 3.16
CA ALA A 327 -4.75 -23.97 2.37
C ALA A 327 -6.13 -23.55 1.84
N LEU A 328 -6.99 -24.53 1.56
CA LEU A 328 -8.35 -24.33 1.10
C LEU A 328 -9.33 -24.12 2.27
N PRO A 329 -10.32 -23.23 2.12
CA PRO A 329 -11.33 -22.97 3.14
C PRO A 329 -12.31 -24.14 3.33
N VAL A 330 -12.47 -24.99 2.31
CA VAL A 330 -13.28 -26.20 2.36
C VAL A 330 -12.44 -27.38 1.86
N THR A 331 -12.46 -28.48 2.60
CA THR A 331 -11.69 -29.68 2.26
C THR A 331 -12.56 -30.92 2.26
N LEU A 332 -12.33 -31.80 1.28
CA LEU A 332 -12.91 -33.12 1.22
C LEU A 332 -12.06 -34.08 2.07
N LEU A 333 -12.69 -34.70 3.06
CA LEU A 333 -12.06 -35.60 4.02
C LEU A 333 -12.81 -36.93 4.06
N ASN A 334 -12.16 -37.95 4.60
CA ASN A 334 -12.76 -39.28 4.79
C ASN A 334 -12.50 -39.77 6.22
N ASN A 335 -13.56 -40.18 6.93
CA ASN A 335 -13.47 -40.86 8.23
C ASN A 335 -14.30 -42.15 8.29
N GLY A 336 -14.36 -42.87 7.17
CA GLY A 336 -15.28 -43.98 6.91
C GLY A 336 -16.40 -43.60 5.92
N THR A 337 -16.61 -42.31 5.70
CA THR A 337 -17.46 -41.74 4.64
C THR A 337 -16.86 -40.42 4.20
N ASP A 338 -16.95 -40.10 2.91
CA ASP A 338 -16.49 -38.82 2.37
C ASP A 338 -17.38 -37.67 2.83
N TYR A 339 -16.76 -36.54 3.18
CA TYR A 339 -17.46 -35.34 3.63
C TYR A 339 -16.68 -34.06 3.31
N LEU A 340 -17.42 -32.97 3.12
CA LEU A 340 -16.85 -31.63 3.04
C LEU A 340 -16.76 -31.07 4.47
N GLN A 341 -15.60 -30.54 4.83
CA GLN A 341 -15.38 -29.77 6.06
C GLN A 341 -15.17 -28.31 5.68
N VAL A 342 -16.02 -27.43 6.21
CA VAL A 342 -15.81 -25.98 6.13
C VAL A 342 -15.09 -25.52 7.39
N TRP A 343 -13.92 -24.91 7.24
CA TRP A 343 -13.04 -24.62 8.38
C TRP A 343 -13.46 -23.38 9.17
N THR A 344 -14.11 -22.41 8.53
CA THR A 344 -14.53 -21.16 9.18
C THR A 344 -15.78 -21.34 10.05
N SER A 345 -16.76 -22.13 9.59
CA SER A 345 -18.02 -22.40 10.30
C SER A 345 -17.98 -23.70 11.11
N ASN A 346 -17.00 -24.56 10.85
CA ASN A 346 -16.94 -25.94 11.35
C ASN A 346 -18.09 -26.85 10.88
N ASN A 347 -18.86 -26.44 9.86
CA ASN A 347 -19.90 -27.26 9.27
C ASN A 347 -19.32 -28.45 8.50
N THR A 348 -20.07 -29.54 8.47
CA THR A 348 -19.75 -30.73 7.67
C THR A 348 -20.92 -31.16 6.81
N TYR A 349 -20.64 -31.54 5.57
CA TYR A 349 -21.64 -32.01 4.61
C TYR A 349 -21.28 -33.40 4.10
N LYS A 350 -22.26 -34.30 4.07
CA LYS A 350 -22.14 -35.70 3.68
C LYS A 350 -23.28 -36.06 2.74
N ILE A 351 -23.06 -37.00 1.83
CA ILE A 351 -24.16 -37.56 1.04
C ILE A 351 -25.24 -38.09 1.98
N GLU A 352 -26.49 -37.70 1.73
CA GLU A 352 -27.64 -38.07 2.54
C GLU A 352 -28.38 -39.23 1.88
N TYR A 353 -28.84 -40.18 2.69
CA TYR A 353 -29.63 -41.33 2.23
C TYR A 353 -30.91 -41.44 3.06
N ASN A 354 -32.00 -41.89 2.43
CA ASN A 354 -33.22 -42.23 3.14
C ASN A 354 -33.09 -43.58 3.88
N GLY A 355 -34.14 -43.96 4.62
CA GLY A 355 -34.17 -45.22 5.37
C GLY A 355 -34.10 -46.50 4.51
N THR A 356 -34.28 -46.40 3.18
CA THR A 356 -34.13 -47.53 2.24
C THR A 356 -32.77 -47.54 1.55
N GLY A 357 -31.88 -46.59 1.88
CA GLY A 357 -30.55 -46.46 1.28
C GLY A 357 -30.52 -45.75 -0.08
N ALA A 358 -31.62 -45.14 -0.53
CA ALA A 358 -31.62 -44.31 -1.72
C ALA A 358 -31.04 -42.92 -1.39
N MET A 359 -30.23 -42.37 -2.30
CA MET A 359 -29.63 -41.05 -2.13
C MET A 359 -30.72 -39.97 -2.14
N THR A 360 -30.68 -39.08 -1.16
CA THR A 360 -31.62 -37.96 -1.00
C THR A 360 -30.94 -36.61 -1.17
N ALA A 361 -29.62 -36.55 -0.96
CA ALA A 361 -28.82 -35.40 -1.34
C ALA A 361 -27.36 -35.75 -1.60
N ASP A 362 -26.76 -35.03 -2.54
CA ASP A 362 -25.33 -34.98 -2.81
C ASP A 362 -24.85 -33.53 -2.69
N TYR A 363 -23.55 -33.34 -2.45
CA TYR A 363 -22.98 -32.03 -2.19
C TYR A 363 -21.86 -31.70 -3.16
N GLY A 364 -22.01 -30.57 -3.83
CA GLY A 364 -21.01 -29.92 -4.68
C GLY A 364 -20.20 -28.87 -3.92
N LEU A 365 -19.03 -28.56 -4.45
CA LEU A 365 -18.11 -27.55 -3.95
C LEU A 365 -17.56 -26.75 -5.12
N LEU A 366 -17.73 -25.43 -5.02
CA LEU A 366 -17.00 -24.44 -5.81
C LEU A 366 -16.00 -23.76 -4.89
N GLN A 367 -14.75 -23.64 -5.30
CA GLN A 367 -13.80 -22.77 -4.58
C GLN A 367 -12.72 -22.24 -5.49
N VAL A 368 -12.33 -20.98 -5.24
CA VAL A 368 -11.23 -20.32 -5.94
C VAL A 368 -10.03 -20.16 -5.01
N TYR A 369 -8.85 -20.46 -5.55
CA TYR A 369 -7.58 -20.44 -4.83
C TYR A 369 -6.49 -19.79 -5.68
N TYR A 370 -5.62 -19.00 -5.04
CA TYR A 370 -4.40 -18.51 -5.67
C TYR A 370 -3.24 -19.39 -5.23
N ASP A 371 -2.57 -19.99 -6.21
CA ASP A 371 -1.44 -20.86 -6.02
C ASP A 371 -0.15 -20.06 -6.20
N ASP A 372 0.47 -19.68 -5.08
CA ASP A 372 1.70 -18.88 -5.06
C ASP A 372 2.90 -19.61 -5.70
N ASP A 373 2.95 -20.95 -5.60
CA ASP A 373 4.05 -21.75 -6.15
C ASP A 373 4.07 -21.70 -7.69
N TYR A 374 2.89 -21.59 -8.30
CA TYR A 374 2.73 -21.52 -9.76
C TYR A 374 2.26 -20.15 -10.27
N GLY A 375 2.02 -19.17 -9.38
CA GLY A 375 1.58 -17.82 -9.72
C GLY A 375 0.23 -17.77 -10.46
N ARG A 376 -0.71 -18.67 -10.16
CA ARG A 376 -1.96 -18.86 -10.93
C ARG A 376 -3.21 -18.96 -10.05
N TYR A 377 -4.36 -18.65 -10.63
CA TYR A 377 -5.66 -18.96 -10.03
C TYR A 377 -6.16 -20.33 -10.44
N VAL A 378 -6.86 -20.97 -9.50
CA VAL A 378 -7.44 -22.28 -9.65
C VAL A 378 -8.88 -22.23 -9.19
N LEU A 379 -9.81 -22.63 -10.05
CA LEU A 379 -11.19 -22.87 -9.67
C LEU A 379 -11.39 -24.38 -9.58
N ILE A 380 -11.82 -24.86 -8.43
CA ILE A 380 -12.12 -26.27 -8.19
C ILE A 380 -13.63 -26.42 -8.24
N VAL A 381 -14.11 -27.25 -9.17
CA VAL A 381 -15.51 -27.61 -9.35
C VAL A 381 -15.62 -29.10 -9.06
N SER A 382 -16.10 -29.43 -7.86
CA SER A 382 -16.06 -30.80 -7.34
C SER A 382 -17.36 -31.18 -6.63
N GLY A 383 -17.49 -32.44 -6.26
CA GLY A 383 -18.55 -32.94 -5.39
C GLY A 383 -18.13 -34.18 -4.62
N LEU A 384 -18.93 -34.55 -3.62
CA LEU A 384 -18.76 -35.81 -2.89
C LEU A 384 -19.09 -37.00 -3.80
N GLY A 385 -20.15 -36.89 -4.59
CA GLY A 385 -20.44 -37.78 -5.71
C GLY A 385 -20.57 -37.01 -7.03
N GLY A 386 -20.87 -37.74 -8.11
CA GLY A 386 -21.05 -37.15 -9.43
C GLY A 386 -22.24 -36.18 -9.50
N GLY A 387 -23.27 -36.37 -8.66
CA GLY A 387 -24.41 -35.45 -8.58
C GLY A 387 -24.01 -34.11 -7.97
N GLY A 388 -23.15 -34.14 -6.96
CA GLY A 388 -22.52 -32.97 -6.38
C GLY A 388 -21.67 -32.20 -7.39
N THR A 389 -20.81 -32.90 -8.16
CA THR A 389 -20.01 -32.28 -9.23
C THR A 389 -20.91 -31.62 -10.27
N PHE A 390 -21.98 -32.31 -10.69
CA PHE A 390 -22.97 -31.78 -11.63
C PHE A 390 -23.64 -30.50 -11.10
N ALA A 391 -24.05 -30.48 -9.83
CA ALA A 391 -24.68 -29.31 -9.23
C ALA A 391 -23.72 -28.14 -9.09
N ALA A 392 -22.47 -28.39 -8.64
CA ALA A 392 -21.42 -27.37 -8.62
C ALA A 392 -21.19 -26.77 -10.00
N SER A 393 -21.06 -27.62 -11.02
CA SER A 393 -20.93 -27.19 -12.42
C SER A 393 -22.13 -26.38 -12.90
N THR A 394 -23.34 -26.78 -12.54
CA THR A 394 -24.56 -26.08 -12.95
C THR A 394 -24.61 -24.67 -12.36
N VAL A 395 -24.24 -24.51 -11.08
CA VAL A 395 -24.20 -23.19 -10.43
C VAL A 395 -23.18 -22.28 -11.10
N ILE A 396 -21.94 -22.74 -11.28
CA ILE A 396 -20.89 -21.89 -11.86
C ILE A 396 -21.08 -21.62 -13.36
N SER A 397 -21.67 -22.55 -14.11
CA SER A 397 -22.05 -22.32 -15.51
C SER A 397 -23.19 -21.32 -15.68
N ASN A 398 -23.98 -21.07 -14.62
CA ASN A 398 -25.07 -20.09 -14.59
C ASN A 398 -24.83 -19.02 -13.53
N TYR A 399 -23.58 -18.67 -13.29
CA TYR A 399 -23.14 -17.79 -12.19
C TYR A 399 -23.92 -16.47 -12.10
N GLN A 400 -24.41 -15.89 -13.21
CA GLN A 400 -25.21 -14.66 -13.16
C GLN A 400 -26.58 -14.83 -12.48
N SER A 401 -27.05 -16.06 -12.31
CA SER A 401 -28.30 -16.40 -11.62
C SER A 401 -28.10 -16.69 -10.13
N TYR A 402 -26.86 -16.62 -9.64
CA TYR A 402 -26.49 -16.93 -8.26
C TYR A 402 -25.65 -15.80 -7.68
N ASP A 403 -25.97 -15.38 -6.45
CA ASP A 403 -25.19 -14.38 -5.72
C ASP A 403 -23.94 -15.01 -5.09
N LEU A 404 -23.01 -15.46 -5.93
CA LEU A 404 -21.73 -16.04 -5.48
C LEU A 404 -20.81 -14.95 -4.91
N TYR A 405 -20.21 -15.22 -3.77
CA TYR A 405 -19.18 -14.37 -3.16
C TYR A 405 -18.18 -15.20 -2.34
N GLY A 406 -17.11 -14.55 -1.89
CA GLY A 406 -16.08 -15.20 -1.08
C GLY A 406 -15.23 -16.21 -1.85
N LYS A 407 -14.57 -17.11 -1.14
CA LYS A 407 -13.61 -18.08 -1.70
C LYS A 407 -14.20 -19.44 -2.00
N ALA A 408 -15.33 -19.81 -1.39
CA ALA A 408 -15.97 -21.09 -1.65
C ALA A 408 -17.49 -21.07 -1.47
N ALA A 409 -18.18 -22.01 -2.12
CA ALA A 409 -19.60 -22.27 -1.99
C ALA A 409 -19.85 -23.78 -1.87
N VAL A 410 -20.63 -24.18 -0.86
CA VAL A 410 -21.15 -25.54 -0.73
C VAL A 410 -22.56 -25.59 -1.31
N ILE A 411 -22.79 -26.56 -2.19
CA ILE A 411 -24.00 -26.66 -3.00
C ILE A 411 -24.68 -27.98 -2.71
N LYS A 412 -25.97 -27.96 -2.36
CA LYS A 412 -26.76 -29.17 -2.14
C LYS A 412 -27.58 -29.47 -3.38
N TYR A 413 -27.47 -30.69 -3.89
CA TYR A 413 -28.35 -31.28 -4.90
C TYR A 413 -29.22 -32.32 -4.22
N TYR A 414 -30.53 -32.11 -4.19
CA TYR A 414 -31.45 -32.91 -3.37
C TYR A 414 -32.72 -33.28 -4.11
N ASP A 415 -33.36 -34.34 -3.62
CA ASP A 415 -34.70 -34.76 -4.03
C ASP A 415 -35.73 -33.89 -3.30
N SER A 416 -36.34 -32.95 -4.02
CA SER A 416 -37.27 -31.97 -3.45
C SER A 416 -38.70 -32.50 -3.28
N ASN A 417 -39.03 -33.62 -3.93
CA ASN A 417 -40.39 -34.14 -4.03
C ASN A 417 -40.54 -35.58 -3.47
N ALA A 418 -39.43 -36.18 -3.03
CA ALA A 418 -39.29 -37.53 -2.50
C ALA A 418 -39.63 -38.66 -3.50
N ASP A 419 -39.45 -38.44 -4.81
CA ASP A 419 -39.65 -39.45 -5.86
C ASP A 419 -38.44 -40.38 -6.06
N GLY A 420 -37.34 -40.14 -5.35
CA GLY A 420 -36.10 -40.91 -5.42
C GLY A 420 -35.09 -40.37 -6.42
N TYR A 421 -35.34 -39.22 -7.05
CA TYR A 421 -34.44 -38.57 -7.97
C TYR A 421 -34.05 -37.17 -7.46
N LEU A 422 -32.77 -36.85 -7.53
CA LEU A 422 -32.31 -35.50 -7.22
C LEU A 422 -32.81 -34.54 -8.31
N ASP A 423 -33.44 -33.43 -7.93
CA ASP A 423 -34.08 -32.52 -8.89
C ASP A 423 -33.95 -31.03 -8.54
N ALA A 424 -33.42 -30.69 -7.36
CA ALA A 424 -33.28 -29.31 -6.90
C ALA A 424 -31.87 -28.97 -6.44
N ILE A 425 -31.39 -27.76 -6.80
CA ILE A 425 -30.07 -27.23 -6.43
C ILE A 425 -30.24 -26.03 -5.52
N SER A 426 -29.43 -25.94 -4.47
CA SER A 426 -29.34 -24.75 -3.60
C SER A 426 -27.93 -24.54 -3.10
N ILE A 427 -27.54 -23.28 -2.89
CA ILE A 427 -26.31 -22.94 -2.16
C ILE A 427 -26.64 -22.98 -0.67
N VAL A 428 -25.93 -23.83 0.08
CA VAL A 428 -26.18 -24.02 1.52
C VAL A 428 -25.16 -23.31 2.40
N GLU A 429 -24.00 -22.94 1.85
CA GLU A 429 -22.99 -22.16 2.55
C GLU A 429 -22.08 -21.40 1.58
N LEU A 430 -21.77 -20.13 1.90
CA LEU A 430 -20.78 -19.29 1.22
C LEU A 430 -19.68 -18.92 2.22
N VAL A 431 -18.42 -19.06 1.80
CA VAL A 431 -17.25 -18.97 2.67
C VAL A 431 -16.37 -17.79 2.25
N THR A 432 -16.16 -16.83 3.15
CA THR A 432 -15.42 -15.58 2.90
C THR A 432 -13.93 -15.66 3.18
#